data_AF-A0A924DMC8-F1
#
_entry.id   AF-A0A924DMC8-F1
#
_cell.length_a   1.000
_cell.length_b   1.000
_cell.length_c   1.000
_cell.angle_alpha   90.00
_cell.angle_beta   90.00
_cell.angle_gamma   90.00
#
_symmetry.space_group_name_H-M   'P 1'
#
loop_
_entity.id
_entity.type
_entity.pdbx_description
1 polymer ?
#
loop_
_entity_poly.entity_id
_entity_poly.type
_entity_poly.pdbx_seq_one_letter_code
_entity_poly.pdbx_strand_id
1 'polypeptide(L)'
;MKNKNIQTEIDACFLYKKLALHETDATIANVFRQMSEIEKGHAEAFAKKEQISFENLMQPSWRAKTLNTIGKIFGYDYVLGALMSTEKSISNAIITAKKKNKQEITGTETSHVTILRTILEKEKKVTGTQLAKFESRHRSVGGNAIRAAVLGGNDGLVSNFSLI
;
A
#
# COMPACT_ATOMS: atom_id res chain seq x y z
N MET A 1 21.46 1.48 8.26
CA MET A 1 20.11 2.10 8.19
C MET A 1 19.25 1.24 7.27
N LYS A 2 18.17 0.62 7.77
CA LYS A 2 17.23 -0.08 6.89
C LYS A 2 16.66 0.94 5.90
N ASN A 3 16.87 0.73 4.60
CA ASN A 3 16.41 1.66 3.58
C ASN A 3 14.88 1.65 3.59
N LYS A 4 14.27 2.69 4.18
CA LYS A 4 12.82 2.77 4.44
C LYS A 4 12.00 2.60 3.17
N ASN A 5 12.53 3.05 2.03
CA ASN A 5 11.87 2.93 0.74
C ASN A 5 11.77 1.45 0.32
N ILE A 6 12.87 0.69 0.42
CA ILE A 6 12.88 -0.75 0.09
C ILE A 6 11.88 -1.52 0.95
N GLN A 7 11.83 -1.24 2.26
CA GLN A 7 10.89 -1.90 3.16
C GLN A 7 9.43 -1.57 2.79
N THR A 8 9.13 -0.33 2.37
CA THR A 8 7.79 0.05 1.91
C THR A 8 7.37 -0.73 0.67
N GLU A 9 8.24 -0.84 -0.34
CA GLU A 9 7.94 -1.62 -1.56
C GLU A 9 7.69 -3.10 -1.24
N ILE A 10 8.48 -3.68 -0.34
CA ILE A 10 8.33 -5.07 0.11
C ILE A 10 7.01 -5.28 0.86
N ASP A 11 6.66 -4.35 1.75
CA ASP A 11 5.41 -4.39 2.49
C ASP A 11 4.22 -4.29 1.54
N ALA A 12 4.29 -3.40 0.54
CA ALA A 12 3.26 -3.23 -0.48
C ALA A 12 3.12 -4.49 -1.35
N CYS A 13 4.24 -5.04 -1.84
CA CYS A 13 4.29 -6.32 -2.55
C CYS A 13 3.57 -7.42 -1.77
N PHE A 14 3.90 -7.59 -0.49
CA PHE A 14 3.26 -8.58 0.37
C PHE A 14 1.75 -8.37 0.51
N LEU A 15 1.31 -7.13 0.74
CA LEU A 15 -0.10 -6.81 0.94
C LEU A 15 -0.91 -6.97 -0.34
N TYR A 16 -0.39 -6.56 -1.51
CA TYR A 16 -1.03 -6.81 -2.81
C TYR A 16 -1.17 -8.30 -3.11
N LYS A 17 -0.15 -9.09 -2.78
CA LYS A 17 -0.25 -10.56 -2.90
C LYS A 17 -1.36 -11.13 -2.03
N LYS A 18 -1.56 -10.59 -0.81
CA LYS A 18 -2.66 -11.03 0.06
C LYS A 18 -4.02 -10.56 -0.45
N LEU A 19 -4.12 -9.33 -0.96
CA LEU A 19 -5.33 -8.82 -1.63
C LEU A 19 -5.73 -9.74 -2.79
N ALA A 20 -4.77 -10.11 -3.65
CA ALA A 20 -5.02 -11.01 -4.78
C ALA A 20 -5.48 -12.41 -4.38
N LEU A 21 -5.04 -12.93 -3.23
CA LEU A 21 -5.43 -14.26 -2.74
C LEU A 21 -6.83 -14.29 -2.16
N HIS A 22 -7.31 -13.15 -1.64
CA HIS A 22 -8.59 -13.05 -0.96
C HIS A 22 -9.67 -12.31 -1.78
N GLU A 23 -9.33 -11.81 -2.95
CA GLU A 23 -10.29 -11.21 -3.89
C GLU A 23 -11.06 -12.32 -4.63
N THR A 24 -12.38 -12.17 -4.69
CA THR A 24 -13.27 -13.16 -5.32
C THR A 24 -13.37 -12.95 -6.82
N ASP A 25 -13.21 -11.71 -7.26
CA ASP A 25 -13.22 -11.35 -8.66
C ASP A 25 -11.87 -11.67 -9.32
N ALA A 26 -11.85 -12.64 -10.23
CA ALA A 26 -10.63 -13.07 -10.89
C ALA A 26 -9.90 -11.96 -11.67
N THR A 27 -10.64 -10.98 -12.20
CA THR A 27 -10.06 -9.85 -12.93
C THR A 27 -9.37 -8.90 -11.95
N ILE A 28 -10.03 -8.52 -10.85
CA ILE A 28 -9.44 -7.65 -9.83
C ILE A 28 -8.28 -8.35 -9.12
N ALA A 29 -8.39 -9.66 -8.85
CA ALA A 29 -7.30 -10.46 -8.32
C ALA A 29 -6.07 -10.44 -9.22
N ASN A 30 -6.26 -10.51 -10.55
CA ASN A 30 -5.16 -10.39 -11.52
C ASN A 30 -4.48 -9.03 -11.46
N VAL A 31 -5.27 -7.95 -11.33
CA VAL A 31 -4.72 -6.60 -11.17
C VAL A 31 -3.86 -6.50 -9.91
N PHE A 32 -4.32 -7.02 -8.76
CA PHE A 32 -3.50 -7.02 -7.54
C PHE A 32 -2.23 -7.86 -7.68
N ARG A 33 -2.23 -8.96 -8.46
CA ARG A 33 -1.01 -9.70 -8.78
C ARG A 33 -0.03 -8.84 -9.59
N GLN A 34 -0.52 -8.14 -10.61
CA GLN A 34 0.31 -7.24 -11.42
C GLN A 34 0.94 -6.14 -10.54
N MET A 35 0.17 -5.53 -9.64
CA MET A 35 0.71 -4.55 -8.69
C MET A 35 1.79 -5.15 -7.79
N SER A 36 1.58 -6.36 -7.26
CA SER A 36 2.57 -7.05 -6.44
C SER A 36 3.91 -7.26 -7.17
N GLU A 37 3.87 -7.57 -8.47
CA GLU A 37 5.09 -7.73 -9.28
C GLU A 37 5.76 -6.39 -9.60
N ILE A 38 4.98 -5.31 -9.78
CA ILE A 38 5.52 -3.95 -9.95
C ILE A 38 6.31 -3.53 -8.71
N GLU A 39 5.75 -3.72 -7.50
CA GLU A 39 6.45 -3.36 -6.25
C GLU A 39 7.70 -4.19 -6.02
N LYS A 40 7.66 -5.46 -6.42
CA LYS A 40 8.85 -6.31 -6.39
C LYS A 40 9.94 -5.75 -7.30
N GLY A 41 9.58 -5.31 -8.50
CA GLY A 41 10.48 -4.62 -9.42
C GLY A 41 11.08 -3.34 -8.83
N HIS A 42 10.29 -2.53 -8.12
CA HIS A 42 10.79 -1.36 -7.39
C HIS A 42 11.79 -1.74 -6.29
N ALA A 43 11.45 -2.74 -5.46
CA ALA A 43 12.33 -3.24 -4.41
C ALA A 43 13.67 -3.74 -4.98
N GLU A 44 13.64 -4.48 -6.09
CA GLU A 44 14.83 -4.94 -6.81
C GLU A 44 15.67 -3.77 -7.36
N ALA A 45 15.03 -2.77 -7.96
CA ALA A 45 15.71 -1.59 -8.49
C ALA A 45 16.41 -0.78 -7.38
N PHE A 46 15.74 -0.60 -6.24
CA PHE A 46 16.33 0.07 -5.09
C PHE A 46 17.46 -0.75 -4.46
N ALA A 47 17.30 -2.06 -4.32
CA ALA A 47 18.36 -2.93 -3.80
C ALA A 47 19.63 -2.87 -4.67
N LYS A 48 19.46 -2.88 -6.01
CA LYS A 48 20.57 -2.71 -6.98
C LYS A 48 21.25 -1.36 -6.82
N LYS A 49 20.49 -0.27 -6.69
CA LYS A 49 21.05 1.09 -6.52
C LYS A 49 21.88 1.22 -5.25
N GLU A 50 21.48 0.52 -4.19
CA GLU A 50 22.11 0.57 -2.87
C GLU A 50 23.17 -0.52 -2.67
N GLN A 51 23.47 -1.31 -3.71
CA GLN A 51 24.43 -2.43 -3.68
C GLN A 51 24.16 -3.47 -2.57
N ILE A 52 22.89 -3.69 -2.22
CA ILE A 52 22.49 -4.66 -1.19
C ILE A 52 22.24 -6.03 -1.85
N SER A 53 22.90 -7.09 -1.35
CA SER A 53 22.62 -8.47 -1.81
C SER A 53 21.17 -8.86 -1.53
N PHE A 54 20.48 -9.26 -2.60
CA PHE A 54 19.05 -9.62 -2.62
C PHE A 54 18.75 -10.97 -1.93
N GLU A 55 19.79 -11.75 -1.60
CA GLU A 55 19.66 -13.10 -1.03
C GLU A 55 18.98 -13.13 0.35
N ASN A 56 18.90 -11.99 1.03
CA ASN A 56 18.01 -11.80 2.17
C ASN A 56 16.88 -10.84 1.78
N LEU A 57 16.00 -11.28 0.86
CA LEU A 57 14.72 -10.63 0.60
C LEU A 57 14.13 -10.19 1.94
N MET A 58 14.10 -8.88 2.16
CA MET A 58 13.66 -8.31 3.43
C MET A 58 12.27 -8.88 3.70
N GLN A 59 12.09 -9.47 4.88
CA GLN A 59 10.79 -10.01 5.26
C GLN A 59 9.78 -8.85 5.37
N PRO A 60 8.48 -9.10 5.08
CA PRO A 60 7.44 -8.12 5.33
C PRO A 60 7.53 -7.65 6.77
N SER A 61 7.38 -6.34 6.97
CA SER A 61 7.48 -5.74 8.29
C SER A 61 6.38 -6.26 9.22
N TRP A 62 6.59 -6.08 10.52
CA TRP A 62 5.54 -6.38 11.50
C TRP A 62 4.26 -5.57 11.22
N ARG A 63 4.38 -4.33 10.72
CA ARG A 63 3.24 -3.49 10.33
C ARG A 63 2.45 -4.12 9.18
N ALA A 64 3.12 -4.62 8.15
CA ALA A 64 2.46 -5.31 7.03
C ALA A 64 1.78 -6.61 7.51
N LYS A 65 2.41 -7.35 8.42
CA LYS A 65 1.79 -8.54 9.04
C LYS A 65 0.54 -8.18 9.85
N THR A 66 0.57 -7.10 10.63
CA THR A 66 -0.59 -6.61 11.39
C THR A 66 -1.73 -6.20 10.47
N LEU A 67 -1.45 -5.45 9.39
CA LEU A 67 -2.47 -5.08 8.40
C LEU A 67 -3.11 -6.32 7.78
N ASN A 68 -2.32 -7.34 7.45
CA ASN A 68 -2.86 -8.61 6.96
C ASN A 68 -3.75 -9.32 8.02
N THR A 69 -3.39 -9.28 9.30
CA THR A 69 -4.25 -9.82 10.37
C THR A 69 -5.57 -9.05 10.48
N ILE A 70 -5.53 -7.72 10.41
CA ILE A 70 -6.74 -6.87 10.38
C ILE A 70 -7.59 -7.24 9.16
N GLY A 71 -6.97 -7.43 7.99
CA GLY A 71 -7.66 -7.84 6.77
C GLY A 71 -8.39 -9.19 6.88
N LYS A 72 -7.81 -10.15 7.62
CA LYS A 72 -8.46 -11.43 7.89
C LYS A 72 -9.69 -11.32 8.79
N ILE A 73 -9.71 -10.35 9.70
CA ILE A 73 -10.78 -10.19 10.70
C ILE A 73 -11.88 -9.25 10.19
N PHE A 74 -11.50 -8.11 9.62
CA PHE A 74 -12.39 -7.03 9.21
C PHE A 74 -12.61 -6.92 7.70
N GLY A 75 -11.89 -7.71 6.91
CA GLY A 75 -11.95 -7.71 5.45
C GLY A 75 -10.81 -6.95 4.79
N TYR A 76 -10.47 -7.38 3.57
CA TYR A 76 -9.33 -6.87 2.81
C TYR A 76 -9.56 -5.48 2.19
N ASP A 77 -10.80 -5.00 2.14
CA ASP A 77 -11.12 -3.63 1.74
C ASP A 77 -10.42 -2.59 2.64
N TYR A 78 -10.29 -2.88 3.95
CA TYR A 78 -9.54 -2.03 4.88
C TYR A 78 -8.05 -1.97 4.53
N VAL A 79 -7.46 -3.14 4.21
CA VAL A 79 -6.05 -3.25 3.83
C VAL A 79 -5.77 -2.44 2.57
N LEU A 80 -6.65 -2.56 1.56
CA LEU A 80 -6.56 -1.78 0.34
C LEU A 80 -6.61 -0.27 0.63
N GLY A 81 -7.56 0.19 1.45
CA GLY A 81 -7.64 1.61 1.80
C GLY A 81 -6.41 2.13 2.55
N ALA A 82 -5.86 1.36 3.49
CA ALA A 82 -4.64 1.72 4.21
C ALA A 82 -3.42 1.79 3.26
N LEU A 83 -3.33 0.85 2.32
CA LEU A 83 -2.29 0.84 1.29
C LEU A 83 -2.39 2.09 0.40
N MET A 84 -3.57 2.37 -0.16
CA MET A 84 -3.80 3.53 -1.03
C MET A 84 -3.54 4.86 -0.31
N SER A 85 -3.88 4.97 0.98
CA SER A 85 -3.58 6.14 1.79
C SER A 85 -2.07 6.33 1.97
N THR A 86 -1.33 5.24 2.19
CA THR A 86 0.13 5.26 2.32
C THR A 86 0.76 5.73 1.01
N GLU A 87 0.34 5.19 -0.12
CA GLU A 87 0.81 5.56 -1.46
C GLU A 87 0.60 7.04 -1.76
N LYS A 88 -0.62 7.54 -1.53
CA LYS A 88 -0.94 8.95 -1.74
C LYS A 88 -0.09 9.86 -0.84
N SER A 89 0.15 9.47 0.41
CA SER A 89 0.99 10.23 1.33
C SER A 89 2.45 10.30 0.84
N ILE A 90 2.98 9.18 0.33
CA ILE A 90 4.35 9.10 -0.18
C ILE A 90 4.51 9.95 -1.44
N SER A 91 3.62 9.80 -2.42
CA SER A 91 3.64 10.63 -3.64
C SER A 91 3.57 12.12 -3.30
N ASN A 92 2.68 12.53 -2.39
CA ASN A 92 2.59 13.91 -1.94
C ASN A 92 3.88 14.39 -1.26
N ALA A 93 4.51 13.55 -0.44
CA ALA A 93 5.77 13.89 0.22
C ALA A 93 6.91 14.08 -0.81
N ILE A 94 7.01 13.21 -1.82
CA ILE A 94 8.01 13.32 -2.89
C ILE A 94 7.77 14.59 -3.72
N ILE A 95 6.53 14.85 -4.14
CA ILE A 95 6.16 16.07 -4.88
C ILE A 95 6.51 17.32 -4.06
N THR A 96 6.19 17.33 -2.78
CA THR A 96 6.49 18.46 -1.88
C THR A 96 8.00 18.66 -1.72
N ALA A 97 8.76 17.57 -1.57
CA ALA A 97 10.21 17.62 -1.50
C ALA A 97 10.83 18.16 -2.80
N LYS A 98 10.36 17.72 -3.98
CA LYS A 98 10.82 18.25 -5.28
C LYS A 98 10.52 19.73 -5.44
N LYS A 99 9.28 20.16 -5.13
CA LYS A 99 8.89 21.58 -5.14
C LYS A 99 9.79 22.42 -4.24
N LYS A 100 10.06 21.95 -3.02
CA LYS A 100 10.97 22.64 -2.08
C LYS A 100 12.39 22.78 -2.63
N ASN A 101 12.87 21.76 -3.33
CA ASN A 101 14.19 21.74 -3.97
C ASN A 101 14.21 22.36 -5.38
N LYS A 102 13.12 22.99 -5.83
CA LYS A 102 12.96 23.56 -7.19
C LYS A 102 13.28 22.55 -8.31
N GLN A 103 12.99 21.27 -8.08
CA GLN A 103 13.15 20.21 -9.05
C GLN A 103 11.84 20.00 -9.84
N GLU A 104 11.98 19.68 -11.12
CA GLU A 104 10.84 19.39 -11.98
C GLU A 104 10.15 18.08 -11.59
N ILE A 105 8.82 18.08 -11.72
CA ILE A 105 7.97 16.90 -11.52
C ILE A 105 7.98 16.13 -12.84
N THR A 106 8.57 14.94 -12.82
CA THR A 106 8.88 14.14 -14.01
C THR A 106 7.84 13.06 -14.27
N GLY A 107 6.80 12.96 -13.43
CA GLY A 107 5.74 11.96 -13.54
C GLY A 107 6.12 10.62 -12.90
N THR A 108 7.40 10.43 -12.54
CA THR A 108 7.87 9.31 -11.70
C THR A 108 7.32 9.34 -10.29
N GLU A 109 6.73 10.45 -9.86
CA GLU A 109 6.07 10.62 -8.56
C GLU A 109 4.64 10.05 -8.55
N THR A 110 4.19 9.50 -9.67
CA THR A 110 2.85 8.95 -9.85
C THR A 110 2.56 7.91 -8.77
N SER A 111 1.47 8.12 -8.04
CA SER A 111 1.05 7.18 -7.00
C SER A 111 0.62 5.85 -7.60
N HIS A 112 0.84 4.77 -6.87
CA HIS A 112 0.37 3.44 -7.27
C HIS A 112 -1.14 3.36 -7.42
N VAL A 113 -1.90 4.28 -6.80
CA VAL A 113 -3.33 4.49 -7.05
C VAL A 113 -3.63 4.75 -8.53
N THR A 114 -2.81 5.57 -9.18
CA THR A 114 -2.95 5.93 -10.61
C THR A 114 -2.53 4.75 -11.50
N ILE A 115 -1.48 4.03 -11.12
CA ILE A 115 -1.04 2.82 -11.82
C ILE A 115 -2.14 1.75 -11.77
N LEU A 116 -2.65 1.49 -10.58
CA LEU A 116 -3.74 0.55 -10.33
C LEU A 116 -4.98 0.89 -11.14
N ARG A 117 -5.39 2.16 -11.16
CA ARG A 117 -6.49 2.66 -12.01
C ARG A 117 -6.21 2.42 -13.49
N THR A 118 -5.00 2.72 -13.95
CA THR A 118 -4.60 2.52 -15.34
C THR A 118 -4.65 1.05 -15.74
N ILE A 119 -4.22 0.14 -14.86
CA ILE A 119 -4.30 -1.31 -15.10
C ILE A 119 -5.76 -1.75 -15.16
N LEU A 120 -6.60 -1.29 -14.22
CA LEU A 120 -8.04 -1.58 -14.22
C LEU A 120 -8.74 -1.09 -15.50
N GLU A 121 -8.44 0.12 -15.96
CA GLU A 121 -9.03 0.68 -17.19
C GLU A 121 -8.55 -0.05 -18.47
N LYS A 122 -7.34 -0.62 -18.46
CA LYS A 122 -6.77 -1.37 -19.60
C LYS A 122 -7.19 -2.84 -19.63
N GLU A 123 -7.65 -3.39 -18.51
CA GLU A 123 -8.10 -4.77 -18.44
C GLU A 123 -9.42 -4.93 -19.21
N LYS A 124 -9.35 -5.60 -20.37
CA LYS A 124 -10.49 -5.78 -21.30
C LYS A 124 -11.70 -6.49 -20.67
N LYS A 125 -11.49 -7.18 -19.55
CA LYS A 125 -12.52 -7.91 -18.80
C LYS A 125 -13.15 -7.10 -17.68
N VAL A 126 -12.65 -5.89 -17.39
CA VAL A 126 -13.22 -5.03 -16.37
C VAL A 126 -14.50 -4.37 -16.91
N THR A 127 -15.62 -4.65 -16.26
CA THR A 127 -16.90 -3.99 -16.53
C THR A 127 -16.96 -2.63 -15.81
N GLY A 128 -17.79 -1.71 -16.30
CA GLY A 128 -18.05 -0.44 -15.60
C GLY A 128 -18.57 -0.62 -14.17
N THR A 129 -19.25 -1.73 -13.89
CA THR A 129 -19.71 -2.08 -12.53
C THR A 129 -18.57 -2.48 -11.60
N GLN A 130 -17.54 -3.19 -12.09
CA GLN A 130 -16.35 -3.51 -11.32
C GLN A 130 -15.52 -2.26 -11.01
N LEU A 131 -15.41 -1.34 -11.98
CA LEU A 131 -14.74 -0.06 -11.77
C LEU A 131 -15.47 0.80 -10.72
N ALA A 132 -16.79 0.93 -10.82
CA ALA A 132 -17.59 1.67 -9.85
C ALA A 132 -17.54 1.05 -8.44
N LYS A 133 -17.56 -0.29 -8.35
CA LYS A 133 -17.42 -1.01 -7.08
C LYS A 133 -16.05 -0.75 -6.44
N PHE A 134 -14.99 -0.73 -7.25
CA PHE A 134 -13.63 -0.43 -6.81
C PHE A 134 -13.50 1.01 -6.29
N GLU A 135 -14.00 2.00 -7.04
CA GLU A 135 -13.99 3.42 -6.62
C GLU A 135 -14.81 3.65 -5.33
N SER A 136 -15.96 2.98 -5.21
CA SER A 136 -16.82 3.04 -4.03
C SER A 136 -16.14 2.48 -2.78
N ARG A 137 -15.50 1.30 -2.89
CA ARG A 137 -14.70 0.69 -1.81
C ARG A 137 -13.59 1.64 -1.38
N HIS A 138 -12.90 2.28 -2.31
CA HIS A 138 -11.84 3.23 -2.02
C HIS A 138 -12.34 4.52 -1.32
N ARG A 139 -13.50 5.06 -1.70
CA ARG A 139 -14.08 6.26 -1.08
C ARG A 139 -14.52 6.02 0.38
N SER A 140 -14.99 4.81 0.69
CA SER A 140 -15.55 4.47 2.01
C SER A 140 -14.49 4.32 3.12
N VAL A 141 -13.29 3.83 2.79
CA VAL A 141 -12.26 3.51 3.80
C VAL A 141 -11.43 4.75 4.20
N GLY A 142 -11.38 5.79 3.36
CA GLY A 142 -10.57 7.00 3.62
C GLY A 142 -11.15 8.02 4.60
N GLY A 143 -12.48 8.02 4.84
CA GLY A 143 -13.16 9.11 5.57
C GLY A 143 -13.43 8.88 7.05
N ASN A 144 -13.75 7.64 7.45
CA ASN A 144 -14.23 7.34 8.81
C ASN A 144 -13.33 6.34 9.58
N ALA A 145 -12.50 5.56 8.88
CA ALA A 145 -11.62 4.58 9.50
C ALA A 145 -10.40 5.21 10.21
N ILE A 146 -9.91 6.35 9.71
CA ILE A 146 -8.81 7.10 10.35
C ILE A 146 -9.27 7.68 11.69
N ARG A 147 -10.52 8.15 11.79
CA ARG A 147 -11.10 8.65 13.04
C ARG A 147 -11.18 7.55 14.10
N ALA A 148 -11.49 6.31 13.71
CA ALA A 148 -11.49 5.17 14.61
C ALA A 148 -10.07 4.68 15.00
N ALA A 149 -9.12 4.68 14.07
CA ALA A 149 -7.74 4.25 14.34
C ALA A 149 -6.92 5.28 15.14
N VAL A 150 -7.19 6.59 14.96
CA VAL A 150 -6.53 7.69 15.68
C VAL A 150 -7.11 7.87 17.09
N LEU A 151 -8.37 7.51 17.34
CA LEU A 151 -8.95 7.50 18.69
C LEU A 151 -8.73 6.18 19.45
N GLY A 152 -8.58 5.04 18.76
CA GLY A 152 -8.35 3.74 19.41
C GLY A 152 -6.88 3.41 19.74
N GLY A 153 -5.91 4.17 19.21
CA GLY A 153 -4.48 3.91 19.41
C GLY A 153 -3.84 4.64 20.60
N ASN A 154 -4.50 5.67 21.16
CA ASN A 154 -3.92 6.49 22.23
C ASN A 154 -4.28 6.02 23.66
N ASP A 155 -5.41 5.34 23.85
CA ASP A 155 -5.94 5.05 25.20
C ASP A 155 -5.71 3.61 25.70
N GLY A 156 -5.00 2.75 24.96
CA GLY A 156 -4.89 1.33 25.27
C GLY A 156 -3.50 0.79 25.64
N LEU A 157 -2.41 1.54 25.46
CA LEU A 157 -1.04 0.99 25.59
C LEU A 157 -0.10 1.80 26.49
N VAL A 158 -0.59 2.80 27.22
CA VAL A 158 0.23 3.57 28.19
C VAL A 158 -0.32 3.52 29.62
N SER A 159 -1.40 2.77 29.88
CA SER A 159 -1.95 2.62 31.23
C SER A 159 -1.82 1.18 31.70
N ASN A 160 -0.67 0.88 32.31
CA ASN A 160 -0.49 -0.05 33.44
C ASN A 160 0.95 -0.63 33.47
N PHE A 161 1.96 0.24 33.55
CA PHE A 161 3.28 -0.16 34.03
C PHE A 161 3.87 1.02 34.82
N SER A 162 3.42 1.15 36.07
CA SER A 162 4.20 1.61 37.24
C SER A 162 3.25 1.94 38.39
N LEU A 163 2.64 0.91 38.97
CA LEU A 163 2.33 0.91 40.40
C LEU A 163 2.62 -0.50 40.91
N ILE A 164 3.87 -0.68 41.35
CA ILE A 164 4.38 -1.34 42.57
C ILE A 164 5.90 -1.19 42.50
#